data_AF-A0A941DMJ9-F1
#
_entry.id   AF-A0A941DMJ9-F1
#
_cell.length_a   1.000
_cell.length_b   1.000
_cell.length_c   1.000
_cell.angle_alpha   90.00
_cell.angle_beta   90.00
_cell.angle_gamma   90.00
#
_symmetry.space_group_name_H-M   'P 1'
#
loop_
_entity.id
_entity.type
_entity.pdbx_description
1 polymer ?
#
loop_
_entity_poly.entity_id
_entity_poly.type
_entity_poly.pdbx_seq_one_letter_code
_entity_poly.pdbx_strand_id
1 'polypeptide(L)'
;MNYPSDQLQPITRLPALLEAISRQLQFLQEQITTLQKLRQSQETLDELSLARLRRIYSEMADLPHLLHEQLVYWDTVAVTTEQRSNLELFAQCITVLDDGIAVILELIQLLRTRYSARIGA
;
A
#
# COMPACT_ATOMS: atom_id res chain seq x y z
N MET A 1 3.06 17.91 8.10
CA MET A 1 4.41 17.89 7.50
C MET A 1 4.36 18.78 6.29
N ASN A 2 5.33 19.68 6.12
CA ASN A 2 5.44 20.50 4.92
C ASN A 2 6.42 19.75 4.00
N TYR A 3 5.92 19.02 3.01
CA TYR A 3 6.80 18.34 2.07
C TYR A 3 7.50 19.37 1.18
N PRO A 4 8.84 19.34 1.07
CA PRO A 4 9.54 20.27 0.21
C PRO A 4 9.09 20.05 -1.24
N SER A 5 8.76 21.14 -1.93
CA SER A 5 8.35 21.20 -3.33
C SER A 5 9.31 20.51 -4.32
N ASP A 6 10.52 20.17 -3.88
CA ASP A 6 11.57 19.51 -4.66
C ASP A 6 11.32 18.00 -4.90
N GLN A 7 10.38 17.39 -4.20
CA GLN A 7 10.02 15.97 -4.41
C GLN A 7 8.83 15.76 -5.36
N LEU A 8 8.06 16.82 -5.64
CA LEU A 8 6.91 16.76 -6.53
C LEU A 8 7.36 16.53 -7.98
N GLN A 9 6.79 15.50 -8.59
CA GLN A 9 7.08 15.08 -9.95
C GLN A 9 6.24 15.85 -10.98
N PRO A 10 6.74 16.07 -12.21
CA PRO A 10 5.93 16.64 -13.28
C PRO A 10 4.83 15.67 -13.74
N ILE A 11 3.70 16.18 -14.23
CA ILE A 11 2.55 15.34 -14.66
C ILE A 11 2.90 14.38 -15.80
N THR A 12 3.97 14.64 -16.55
CA THR A 12 4.52 13.72 -17.56
C THR A 12 4.99 12.39 -16.97
N ARG A 13 5.18 12.30 -15.65
CA ARG A 13 5.50 11.06 -14.92
C ARG A 13 4.26 10.22 -14.55
N LEU A 14 3.05 10.78 -14.67
CA LEU A 14 1.81 10.11 -14.28
C LEU A 14 1.67 8.70 -14.89
N PRO A 15 1.93 8.47 -16.20
CA PRO A 15 1.82 7.12 -16.76
C PRO A 15 2.77 6.11 -16.12
N ALA A 16 4.01 6.51 -15.86
CA ALA A 16 5.00 5.64 -15.23
C ALA A 16 4.65 5.31 -13.77
N LEU A 17 4.12 6.30 -13.04
CA LEU A 17 3.67 6.11 -11.66
C LEU A 17 2.40 5.24 -11.59
N LEU A 18 1.47 5.38 -12.53
CA LEU A 18 0.32 4.49 -12.67
C LEU A 18 0.75 3.03 -12.90
N GLU A 19 1.70 2.79 -13.79
CA GLU A 19 2.23 1.44 -14.04
C GLU A 19 2.92 0.86 -12.79
N ALA A 20 3.72 1.67 -12.09
CA ALA A 20 4.37 1.27 -10.86
C ALA A 20 3.37 0.91 -9.75
N ILE A 21 2.36 1.76 -9.51
CA ILE A 21 1.31 1.46 -8.52
C ILE A 21 0.51 0.24 -8.94
N SER A 22 0.18 0.07 -10.22
CA SER A 22 -0.56 -1.10 -10.69
C SER A 22 0.17 -2.41 -10.34
N ARG A 23 1.49 -2.45 -10.54
CA ARG A 23 2.32 -3.59 -10.09
C ARG A 23 2.31 -3.76 -8.57
N GLN A 24 2.37 -2.64 -7.84
CA GLN A 24 2.33 -2.67 -6.37
C GLN A 24 1.00 -3.22 -5.86
N LEU A 25 -0.12 -2.87 -6.49
CA LEU A 25 -1.45 -3.37 -6.16
C LEU A 25 -1.58 -4.87 -6.43
N GLN A 26 -1.01 -5.37 -7.53
CA GLN A 26 -0.97 -6.80 -7.80
C GLN A 26 -0.20 -7.54 -6.70
N PHE A 27 0.99 -7.05 -6.33
CA PHE A 27 1.77 -7.63 -5.25
C PHE A 27 1.02 -7.60 -3.92
N LEU A 28 0.37 -6.48 -3.60
CA LEU A 28 -0.46 -6.34 -2.41
C LEU A 28 -1.58 -7.39 -2.36
N GLN A 29 -2.26 -7.62 -3.49
CA GLN A 29 -3.33 -8.61 -3.60
C GLN A 29 -2.83 -10.04 -3.41
N GLU A 30 -1.66 -10.39 -3.97
CA GLU A 30 -1.02 -11.69 -3.77
C GLU A 30 -0.67 -11.91 -2.29
N GLN A 31 -0.17 -10.87 -1.62
CA GLN A 31 0.19 -10.90 -0.21
C GLN A 31 -1.03 -11.02 0.70
N ILE A 32 -2.10 -10.28 0.44
CA ILE A 32 -3.39 -10.42 1.14
C ILE A 32 -3.90 -11.86 1.00
N THR A 33 -3.91 -12.40 -0.22
CA THR A 33 -4.37 -13.76 -0.50
C THR A 33 -3.57 -14.79 0.28
N THR A 34 -2.24 -14.62 0.32
CA THR A 34 -1.33 -15.51 1.06
C THR A 34 -1.59 -15.46 2.56
N LEU A 35 -1.70 -14.27 3.14
CA LEU A 35 -1.98 -14.11 4.57
C LEU A 35 -3.38 -14.60 4.96
N GLN A 36 -4.37 -14.44 4.09
CA GLN A 36 -5.71 -14.99 4.30
C GLN A 36 -5.71 -16.53 4.29
N LYS A 37 -4.93 -17.17 3.40
CA LYS A 37 -4.76 -18.63 3.41
C LYS A 37 -4.11 -19.10 4.71
N LEU A 38 -3.06 -18.42 5.16
CA LEU A 38 -2.41 -18.72 6.46
C LEU A 38 -3.36 -18.52 7.64
N ARG A 39 -4.23 -17.51 7.59
CA ARG A 39 -5.27 -17.30 8.60
C ARG A 39 -6.20 -18.51 8.70
N GLN A 40 -6.54 -19.14 7.58
CA GLN A 40 -7.46 -20.28 7.51
C GLN A 40 -6.79 -21.63 7.79
N SER A 41 -5.47 -21.73 7.64
CA SER A 41 -4.72 -22.97 7.89
C SER A 41 -4.36 -23.14 9.37
N GLN A 42 -3.78 -24.29 9.74
CA GLN A 42 -3.14 -24.48 11.06
C GLN A 42 -1.66 -24.08 11.07
N GLU A 43 -1.12 -23.69 9.92
CA GLU A 43 0.27 -23.26 9.78
C GLU A 43 0.43 -21.86 10.37
N THR A 44 1.60 -21.59 10.93
CA THR A 44 1.91 -20.30 11.53
C THR A 44 3.26 -19.83 11.05
N LEU A 45 3.34 -18.56 10.64
CA LEU A 45 4.62 -17.88 10.53
C LEU A 45 5.22 -17.72 11.93
N ASP A 46 6.54 -17.79 12.02
CA ASP A 46 7.27 -17.50 13.25
C ASP A 46 7.24 -15.99 13.57
N GLU A 47 7.57 -15.65 14.81
CA GLU A 47 7.53 -14.27 15.30
C GLU A 47 8.45 -13.33 14.50
N LEU A 48 9.63 -13.80 14.09
CA LEU A 48 10.58 -12.99 13.33
C LEU A 48 10.03 -12.66 11.94
N SER A 49 9.43 -13.65 11.26
CA SER A 49 8.76 -13.46 9.98
C SER A 49 7.60 -12.45 10.08
N LEU A 50 6.76 -12.58 11.11
CA LEU A 50 5.65 -11.65 11.36
C LEU A 50 6.14 -10.23 11.68
N ALA A 51 7.21 -10.09 12.47
CA ALA A 51 7.82 -8.81 12.80
C ALA A 51 8.41 -8.12 11.56
N ARG A 52 9.10 -8.88 10.69
CA ARG A 52 9.63 -8.37 9.42
C ARG A 52 8.51 -7.87 8.51
N LEU A 53 7.45 -8.67 8.33
CA LEU A 53 6.31 -8.27 7.51
C LEU A 53 5.66 -7.00 8.05
N ARG A 54 5.39 -6.94 9.36
CA ARG A 54 4.81 -5.74 9.99
C ARG A 54 5.67 -4.51 9.73
N ARG A 55 7.00 -4.62 9.86
CA ARG A 55 7.92 -3.51 9.61
C ARG A 55 7.79 -2.99 8.18
N ILE A 56 7.89 -3.88 7.18
CA ILE A 56 7.81 -3.51 5.77
C ILE A 56 6.50 -2.76 5.48
N TYR A 57 5.36 -3.30 5.91
CA TYR A 57 4.07 -2.67 5.63
C TYR A 57 3.79 -1.42 6.47
N SER A 58 4.43 -1.28 7.64
CA SER A 58 4.37 -0.02 8.40
C SER A 58 5.18 1.07 7.71
N GLU A 59 6.35 0.74 7.15
CA GLU A 59 7.15 1.67 6.35
C GLU A 59 6.42 2.07 5.05
N MET A 60 5.62 1.16 4.47
CA MET A 60 4.80 1.45 3.30
C MET A 60 3.55 2.28 3.59
N ALA A 61 3.08 2.36 4.85
CA ALA A 61 1.84 3.05 5.21
C ALA A 61 1.90 4.58 4.97
N ASP A 62 3.10 5.16 4.90
CA ASP A 62 3.27 6.59 4.57
C ASP A 62 3.15 6.87 3.06
N LEU A 63 3.26 5.84 2.20
CA LEU A 63 3.29 6.00 0.75
C LEU A 63 1.98 6.56 0.17
N PRO A 64 0.77 6.10 0.55
CA PRO A 64 -0.48 6.67 0.05
C PRO A 64 -0.60 8.18 0.32
N HIS A 65 -0.14 8.65 1.48
CA HIS A 65 -0.13 10.07 1.82
C HIS A 65 0.74 10.89 0.85
N LEU A 66 1.96 10.43 0.58
CA LEU A 66 2.87 11.06 -0.39
C LEU A 66 2.25 11.16 -1.79
N LEU A 67 1.60 10.08 -2.23
CA LEU A 67 0.97 10.02 -3.54
C LEU A 67 -0.27 10.92 -3.60
N HIS A 68 -0.99 11.09 -2.50
CA HIS A 68 -2.11 12.02 -2.40
C HIS A 68 -1.62 13.47 -2.52
N GLU A 69 -0.51 13.85 -1.88
CA GLU A 69 0.07 15.19 -2.06
C GLU A 69 0.48 15.46 -3.50
N GLN A 70 1.06 14.44 -4.17
CA GLN A 70 1.37 14.49 -5.59
C GLN A 70 0.12 14.69 -6.46
N LEU A 71 -0.98 14.00 -6.13
CA LEU A 71 -2.27 14.14 -6.81
C LEU A 71 -2.81 15.56 -6.66
N VAL A 72 -2.78 16.12 -5.44
CA VAL A 72 -3.23 17.50 -5.15
C VAL A 72 -2.42 18.51 -5.97
N TYR A 73 -1.10 18.34 -6.04
CA TYR A 73 -0.26 19.19 -6.89
C TYR A 73 -0.68 19.12 -8.36
N TRP A 74 -0.90 17.92 -8.91
CA TRP A 74 -1.30 17.76 -10.31
C TRP A 74 -2.70 18.29 -10.63
N ASP A 75 -3.58 18.43 -9.65
CA ASP A 75 -4.89 19.05 -9.86
C ASP A 75 -4.81 20.58 -10.02
N THR A 76 -3.70 21.20 -9.58
CA THR A 76 -3.46 22.64 -9.73
C THR A 76 -2.88 23.06 -11.09
N VAL A 77 -2.40 22.10 -11.89
CA VAL A 77 -1.79 22.39 -13.20
C VAL A 77 -2.78 22.19 -14.33
N ALA A 78 -2.53 22.82 -15.48
CA ALA A 78 -3.33 22.58 -16.68
C ALA A 78 -3.09 21.16 -17.19
N VAL A 79 -4.17 20.39 -17.36
CA VAL A 79 -4.12 18.98 -17.79
C VAL A 79 -5.00 18.74 -19.01
N THR A 80 -4.61 17.79 -19.85
CA THR A 80 -5.45 17.29 -20.95
C THR A 80 -6.58 16.41 -20.42
N THR A 81 -7.59 16.14 -21.25
CA THR A 81 -8.68 15.21 -20.91
C THR A 81 -8.15 13.82 -20.56
N GLU A 82 -7.16 13.31 -21.32
CA GLU A 82 -6.53 12.01 -21.06
C GLU A 82 -5.78 12.02 -19.71
N GLN A 83 -5.02 13.07 -19.42
CA GLN A 83 -4.35 13.22 -18.14
C GLN A 83 -5.34 13.27 -16.98
N ARG A 84 -6.51 13.89 -17.16
CA ARG A 84 -7.56 13.92 -16.14
C ARG A 84 -8.12 12.52 -15.84
N SER A 85 -8.43 11.72 -16.87
CA SER A 85 -8.83 10.33 -16.67
C SER A 85 -7.75 9.50 -15.98
N ASN A 86 -6.48 9.72 -16.31
CA ASN A 86 -5.36 9.06 -15.65
C ASN A 86 -5.19 9.50 -14.18
N LEU A 87 -5.48 10.77 -13.85
CA LEU A 87 -5.48 11.25 -12.46
C LEU A 87 -6.60 10.63 -11.64
N GLU A 88 -7.79 10.47 -12.21
CA GLU A 88 -8.91 9.78 -11.55
C GLU A 88 -8.55 8.31 -11.26
N LEU A 89 -7.96 7.61 -12.23
CA LEU A 89 -7.47 6.26 -12.03
C LEU A 89 -6.38 6.21 -10.96
N PHE A 90 -5.44 7.16 -10.98
CA PHE A 90 -4.36 7.23 -10.00
C PHE A 90 -4.89 7.44 -8.57
N ALA A 91 -5.89 8.30 -8.40
CA ALA A 91 -6.56 8.52 -7.12
C ALA A 91 -7.24 7.24 -6.59
N GLN A 92 -7.91 6.50 -7.46
CA GLN A 92 -8.49 5.19 -7.11
C GLN A 92 -7.40 4.20 -6.70
N CYS A 93 -6.30 4.12 -7.45
CA CYS A 93 -5.18 3.24 -7.12
C CYS A 93 -4.52 3.57 -5.78
N ILE A 94 -4.41 4.85 -5.41
CA ILE A 94 -3.90 5.28 -4.08
C ILE A 94 -4.82 4.77 -2.97
N THR A 95 -6.13 4.89 -3.15
CA THR A 95 -7.12 4.41 -2.17
C THR A 95 -7.01 2.90 -1.96
N VAL A 96 -6.95 2.13 -3.06
CA VAL A 96 -6.81 0.67 -2.99
C VAL A 96 -5.48 0.25 -2.34
N LEU A 97 -4.41 1.02 -2.58
CA LEU A 97 -3.11 0.78 -1.97
C LEU A 97 -3.17 0.97 -0.45
N ASP A 98 -3.78 2.06 0.02
CA ASP A 98 -3.95 2.36 1.45
C ASP A 98 -4.76 1.27 2.15
N ASP A 99 -5.95 0.97 1.61
CA ASP A 99 -6.83 -0.06 2.14
C ASP A 99 -6.13 -1.43 2.21
N GLY A 100 -5.40 -1.82 1.16
CA GLY A 100 -4.73 -3.11 1.14
C GLY A 100 -3.53 -3.18 2.10
N ILE A 101 -2.80 -2.08 2.33
CA ILE A 101 -1.75 -2.03 3.36
C ILE A 101 -2.38 -2.20 4.75
N ALA A 102 -3.49 -1.50 5.03
CA ALA A 102 -4.22 -1.62 6.29
C ALA A 102 -4.68 -3.08 6.53
N VAL A 103 -5.29 -3.72 5.52
CA VAL A 103 -5.71 -5.12 5.58
C VAL A 103 -4.54 -6.05 5.88
N ILE A 104 -3.38 -5.86 5.26
CA ILE A 104 -2.19 -6.68 5.53
C ILE A 104 -1.73 -6.52 6.99
N LEU A 105 -1.66 -5.28 7.49
CA LEU A 105 -1.25 -5.02 8.87
C LEU A 105 -2.21 -5.67 9.89
N GLU A 106 -3.51 -5.62 9.63
CA GLU A 106 -4.52 -6.31 10.45
C GLU A 106 -4.34 -7.83 10.43
N LEU A 107 -4.13 -8.42 9.24
CA LEU A 107 -3.88 -9.86 9.11
C LEU A 107 -2.62 -10.30 9.84
N ILE A 108 -1.53 -9.51 9.75
CA ILE A 108 -0.28 -9.79 10.48
C ILE A 108 -0.53 -9.75 12.00
N GLN A 109 -1.26 -8.75 12.48
CA GLN A 109 -1.57 -8.63 13.90
C GLN A 109 -2.43 -9.81 14.39
N LEU A 110 -3.42 -10.24 13.61
CA LEU A 110 -4.24 -11.41 13.91
C LEU A 110 -3.39 -12.70 13.99
N LEU A 111 -2.53 -12.93 13.00
CA LEU A 111 -1.64 -14.09 12.96
C LEU A 111 -0.68 -14.11 14.14
N ARG A 112 -0.18 -12.94 14.56
CA ARG A 112 0.65 -12.80 15.75
C ARG A 112 -0.10 -13.17 17.03
N THR A 113 -1.32 -12.67 17.22
CA THR A 113 -2.16 -13.04 18.38
C THR A 113 -2.37 -14.55 18.46
N ARG A 114 -2.62 -15.20 17.32
CA ARG A 114 -2.76 -16.66 17.23
C ARG A 114 -1.45 -17.40 17.56
N TYR A 115 -0.31 -16.92 17.05
CA TYR A 115 0.99 -17.47 17.39
C TYR A 115 1.22 -17.42 18.90
N SER A 116 1.07 -16.26 19.54
CA SER A 116 1.23 -16.09 20.99
C SER A 116 0.32 -16.99 21.81
N ALA A 117 -0.95 -17.16 21.40
CA ALA A 117 -1.87 -18.07 22.07
C ALA A 117 -1.44 -19.54 21.99
N ARG A 118 -0.74 -19.94 20.91
CA ARG A 118 -0.27 -21.31 20.70
C ARG A 118 1.01 -21.63 21.47
N ILE A 119 1.93 -20.67 21.64
CA ILE A 119 3.17 -20.88 22.42
C ILE A 119 2.99 -20.62 23.93
N GLY A 120 1.95 -19.87 24.32
CA GLY A 120 1.62 -19.64 25.72
C GLY A 120 0.66 -20.65 26.35
N ALA A 121 0.13 -21.58 25.56
CA ALA A 121 -0.70 -22.72 25.98
C ALA A 121 0.14 -24.01 26.03
#